data_AF-D5UBD5-F1
#
_entry.id   AF-D5UBD5-F1
#
_cell.length_a   1.000
_cell.length_b   1.000
_cell.length_c   1.000
_cell.angle_alpha   90.00
_cell.angle_beta   90.00
_cell.angle_gamma   90.00
#
_symmetry.space_group_name_H-M   'P 1'
#
loop_
_entity.id
_entity.type
_entity.pdbx_description
1 polymer ?
#
loop_
_entity_poly.entity_id
_entity_poly.type
_entity_poly.pdbx_seq_one_letter_code
_entity_poly.pdbx_strand_id
1 'polypeptide(L)'
;MKITLDMSISKLLDAFDREFGVSLGIYKGAHKSDNIKLFEISDPRKSQKAFIVINKDTSVESAEAMFRNTFGIRVQIKDRNGNTVSQESTLGGIRKLDKGYVDDENKNNLLEDDDASSNEIQEENGKKKKRKKAYFLKPKTVKHTVEDKIKEIDKYYLNFQRSERYKYMLNLLSCIEEAKLAYPDSKELTDHIEDIKSKSLNISNLSIKKRRFAILVLIIVTGVLSAVGVGIWGYNLYQKVKKDKEADIIIKEIDNLRMRKGSLMESGNISEANAIDESINSKSERLNSIQNASSVSVANYFLIIAFFMAVIVAMFILRLNKYNVTSIRFGKNT
;
A
#
# COMPACT_ATOMS: atom_id res chain seq x y z
N MET A 1 14.82 6.64 29.73
CA MET A 1 13.40 7.01 29.54
C MET A 1 12.53 5.79 29.23
N LYS A 2 11.38 5.61 29.90
CA LYS A 2 10.35 4.63 29.48
C LYS A 2 9.21 5.37 28.78
N ILE A 3 8.81 4.89 27.60
CA ILE A 3 7.81 5.52 26.74
C ILE A 3 6.65 4.54 26.51
N THR A 4 5.41 4.99 26.77
CA THR A 4 4.17 4.21 26.60
C THR A 4 3.20 4.94 25.66
N LEU A 5 2.27 4.20 25.05
CA LEU A 5 1.29 4.74 24.09
C LEU A 5 0.28 5.72 24.71
N ASP A 6 0.10 5.69 26.03
CA ASP A 6 -0.81 6.58 26.76
C ASP A 6 -0.26 8.01 26.94
N MET A 7 1.01 8.24 26.61
CA MET A 7 1.63 9.57 26.72
C MET A 7 1.15 10.49 25.59
N SER A 8 0.93 11.77 25.91
CA SER A 8 0.68 12.81 24.89
C SER A 8 1.99 13.16 24.17
N ILE A 9 1.88 13.54 22.90
CA ILE A 9 3.03 13.97 22.11
C ILE A 9 3.78 15.12 22.79
N SER A 10 3.09 16.18 23.23
CA SER A 10 3.69 17.29 23.99
C SER A 10 4.56 16.82 25.15
N LYS A 11 4.01 15.98 26.04
CA LYS A 11 4.74 15.45 27.20
C LYS A 11 5.91 14.57 26.79
N LEU A 12 5.81 13.85 25.67
CA LEU A 12 6.92 13.08 25.15
C LEU A 12 8.04 14.00 24.63
N LEU A 13 7.69 15.03 23.86
CA LEU A 13 8.65 15.98 23.32
C LEU A 13 9.41 16.69 24.44
N ASP A 14 8.69 17.20 25.44
CA ASP A 14 9.28 17.92 26.58
C ASP A 14 10.16 17.01 27.43
N ALA A 15 9.73 15.77 27.67
CA ALA A 15 10.51 14.82 28.46
C ALA A 15 11.73 14.29 27.68
N PHE A 16 11.63 14.14 26.37
CA PHE A 16 12.73 13.71 25.52
C PHE A 16 13.80 14.81 25.39
N ASP A 17 13.39 16.07 25.22
CA ASP A 17 14.30 17.22 25.23
C ASP A 17 14.96 17.40 26.61
N ARG A 18 14.20 17.27 27.71
CA ARG A 18 14.79 17.36 29.05
C ARG A 18 15.80 16.26 29.37
N GLU A 19 15.55 15.02 28.92
CA GLU A 19 16.39 13.87 29.25
C GLU A 19 17.64 13.77 28.35
N PHE A 20 17.49 14.08 27.06
CA PHE A 20 18.53 13.91 26.06
C PHE A 20 19.09 15.23 25.51
N GLY A 21 18.41 16.35 25.69
CA GLY A 21 18.82 17.67 25.15
C GLY A 21 18.57 17.80 23.65
N VAL A 22 17.74 16.94 23.06
CA VAL A 22 17.53 16.81 21.61
C VAL A 22 16.03 16.85 21.32
N SER A 23 15.64 17.46 20.21
CA SER A 23 14.23 17.57 19.82
C SER A 23 13.75 16.33 19.04
N LEU A 24 12.51 15.91 19.29
CA LEU A 24 11.90 14.76 18.62
C LEU A 24 10.82 15.25 17.63
N GLY A 25 10.87 14.82 16.39
CA GLY A 25 9.84 15.05 15.39
C GLY A 25 8.98 13.80 15.22
N ILE A 26 7.69 13.87 15.53
CA ILE A 26 6.76 12.73 15.40
C ILE A 26 5.84 12.97 14.20
N TYR A 27 5.77 11.98 13.30
CA TYR A 27 5.04 12.11 12.04
C TYR A 27 3.92 11.08 11.92
N LYS A 28 2.75 11.54 11.47
CA LYS A 28 1.61 10.70 11.05
C LYS A 28 1.54 10.74 9.52
N GLY A 29 2.10 9.72 8.87
CA GLY A 29 2.20 9.71 7.41
C GLY A 29 3.14 10.81 6.90
N ALA A 30 2.63 11.75 6.10
CA ALA A 30 3.40 12.86 5.51
C ALA A 30 3.34 14.17 6.33
N HIS A 31 2.54 14.24 7.39
CA HIS A 31 2.35 15.45 8.19
C HIS A 31 2.94 15.27 9.60
N LYS A 32 3.52 16.36 10.14
CA LYS A 32 3.92 16.44 11.54
C LYS A 32 2.66 16.31 12.39
N SER A 33 2.69 15.44 13.40
CA SER A 33 1.47 15.16 14.17
C SER A 33 1.14 16.32 15.11
N ASP A 34 -0.15 16.64 15.20
CA ASP A 34 -0.71 17.53 16.21
C ASP A 34 -0.57 16.92 17.62
N ASN A 35 -0.78 17.73 18.66
CA ASN A 35 -0.63 17.34 20.06
C ASN A 35 -1.73 16.36 20.51
N ILE A 36 -1.57 15.10 20.12
CA ILE A 36 -2.49 14.00 20.36
C ILE A 36 -1.76 12.91 21.17
N LYS A 37 -2.47 11.94 21.75
CA LYS A 37 -1.86 10.75 22.37
C LYS A 37 -1.17 9.87 21.33
N LEU A 38 -0.03 9.27 21.70
CA LEU A 38 0.73 8.36 20.82
C LEU A 38 -0.12 7.17 20.33
N PHE A 39 -1.06 6.72 21.16
CA PHE A 39 -2.04 5.69 20.81
C PHE A 39 -2.80 5.98 19.51
N GLU A 40 -3.23 7.22 19.29
CA GLU A 40 -4.09 7.60 18.14
C GLU A 40 -3.33 7.71 16.81
N ILE A 41 -2.00 7.61 16.87
CA ILE A 41 -1.09 7.66 15.72
C ILE A 41 -0.39 6.31 15.54
N SER A 42 -0.42 5.46 16.57
CA SER A 42 0.12 4.11 16.52
C SER A 42 -0.67 3.21 15.57
N ASP A 43 0.02 2.25 14.96
CA ASP A 43 -0.61 1.28 14.08
C ASP A 43 -1.58 0.39 14.90
N PRO A 44 -2.88 0.35 14.59
CA PRO A 44 -3.87 -0.43 15.34
C PRO A 44 -3.60 -1.94 15.31
N ARG A 45 -2.69 -2.40 14.45
CA ARG A 45 -2.24 -3.80 14.37
C ARG A 45 -1.13 -4.15 15.37
N LYS A 46 -0.61 -3.17 16.13
CA LYS A 46 0.45 -3.34 17.11
C LYS A 46 -0.10 -3.43 18.53
N SER A 47 0.66 -4.07 19.43
CA SER A 47 0.23 -4.29 20.82
C SER A 47 0.05 -2.96 21.56
N GLN A 48 -1.17 -2.72 22.03
CA GLN A 48 -1.55 -1.49 22.75
C GLN A 48 -0.87 -1.36 24.13
N LYS A 49 -0.27 -2.45 24.65
CA LYS A 49 0.48 -2.48 25.93
C LYS A 49 2.00 -2.39 25.73
N ALA A 50 2.49 -2.13 24.52
CA ALA A 50 3.92 -2.06 24.26
C ALA A 50 4.55 -0.80 24.91
N PHE A 51 5.80 -0.92 25.33
CA PHE A 51 6.61 0.19 25.84
C PHE A 51 8.01 0.11 25.26
N ILE A 52 8.64 1.28 25.09
CA ILE A 52 10.05 1.39 24.65
C ILE A 52 10.86 1.94 25.82
N VAL A 53 12.08 1.45 26.01
CA VAL A 53 13.06 2.02 26.93
C VAL A 53 14.22 2.55 26.13
N ILE A 54 14.47 3.86 26.21
CA ILE A 54 15.54 4.57 25.50
C ILE A 54 16.55 5.08 26.53
N ASN A 55 17.84 4.85 26.28
CA ASN A 55 18.95 5.30 27.14
C ASN A 55 19.86 6.27 26.37
N LYS A 56 20.76 6.96 27.09
CA LYS A 56 21.73 7.90 26.49
C LYS A 56 22.67 7.22 25.47
N ASP A 57 22.95 5.93 25.65
CA ASP A 57 23.80 5.16 24.74
C ASP A 57 23.06 4.62 23.50
N THR A 58 21.75 4.85 23.39
CA THR A 58 20.97 4.42 22.23
C THR A 58 21.31 5.31 21.02
N SER A 59 21.63 4.69 19.89
CA SER A 59 21.84 5.42 18.63
C SER A 59 20.53 5.99 18.08
N VAL A 60 20.63 7.08 17.31
CA VAL A 60 19.48 7.71 16.63
C VAL A 60 18.75 6.69 15.77
N GLU A 61 19.46 5.88 14.99
CA GLU A 61 18.86 4.82 14.17
C GLU A 61 18.08 3.80 15.01
N SER A 62 18.66 3.35 16.12
CA SER A 62 18.03 2.38 17.00
C SER A 62 16.77 2.94 17.64
N ALA A 63 16.80 4.22 18.07
CA ALA A 63 15.64 4.90 18.61
C ALA A 63 14.52 5.00 17.57
N GLU A 64 14.81 5.48 16.36
CA GLU A 64 13.83 5.58 15.26
C GLU A 64 13.23 4.21 14.89
N ALA A 65 14.07 3.17 14.83
CA ALA A 65 13.64 1.80 14.58
C ALA A 65 12.73 1.26 15.69
N MET A 66 13.00 1.57 16.97
CA MET A 66 12.15 1.15 18.08
C MET A 66 10.74 1.75 17.98
N PHE A 67 10.61 3.04 17.66
CA PHE A 67 9.30 3.67 17.44
C PHE A 67 8.55 3.06 16.26
N ARG A 68 9.24 2.81 15.15
CA ARG A 68 8.64 2.19 13.96
C ARG A 68 8.21 0.75 14.20
N ASN A 69 9.05 -0.05 14.84
CA ASN A 69 8.80 -1.49 14.99
C ASN A 69 7.77 -1.79 16.08
N THR A 70 7.82 -1.03 17.18
CA THR A 70 6.98 -1.24 18.37
C THR A 70 5.63 -0.54 18.24
N PHE A 71 5.62 0.72 17.79
CA PHE A 71 4.42 1.55 17.73
C PHE A 71 3.91 1.80 16.31
N GLY A 72 4.70 1.49 15.27
CA GLY A 72 4.34 1.81 13.88
C GLY A 72 4.52 3.29 13.55
N ILE A 73 5.13 4.07 14.43
CA ILE A 73 5.25 5.54 14.32
C ILE A 73 6.59 5.89 13.69
N ARG A 74 6.60 6.82 12.74
CA ARG A 74 7.84 7.40 12.21
C ARG A 74 8.24 8.59 13.07
N VAL A 75 9.48 8.57 13.55
CA VAL A 75 10.07 9.69 14.29
C VAL A 75 11.37 10.10 13.63
N GLN A 76 11.74 11.37 13.78
CA GLN A 76 13.05 11.90 13.42
C GLN A 76 13.64 12.63 14.60
N ILE A 77 14.91 12.40 14.90
CA ILE A 77 15.62 13.11 15.95
C ILE A 77 16.34 14.32 15.34
N LYS A 78 16.08 15.51 15.91
CA LYS A 78 16.61 16.78 15.44
C LYS A 78 17.39 17.49 16.54
N ASP A 79 18.55 18.02 16.18
CA ASP A 79 19.34 18.86 17.08
C ASP A 79 18.57 20.12 17.50
N ARG A 80 19.03 20.84 18.53
CA ARG A 80 18.45 22.12 18.98
C ARG A 80 18.37 23.16 17.87
N ASN A 81 19.29 23.08 16.90
CA ASN A 81 19.32 23.92 15.71
C ASN A 81 18.32 23.50 14.61
N GLY A 82 17.50 22.46 14.85
CA GLY A 82 16.49 21.97 13.91
C GLY A 82 17.02 21.06 12.80
N ASN A 83 18.32 20.77 12.79
CA ASN A 83 18.99 19.89 11.83
C ASN A 83 18.79 18.41 12.18
N THR A 84 18.63 17.56 11.16
CA THR A 84 18.55 16.11 11.35
C THR A 84 19.89 15.56 11.82
N VAL A 85 19.88 14.78 12.90
CA VAL A 85 21.11 14.26 13.48
C VAL A 85 21.57 12.99 12.78
N SER A 86 22.89 12.78 12.69
CA SER A 86 23.46 11.57 12.09
C SER A 86 22.97 10.31 12.79
N GLN A 87 22.57 9.32 12.00
CA GLN A 87 21.97 8.06 12.45
C GLN A 87 22.90 7.22 13.35
N GLU A 88 24.22 7.41 13.19
CA GLU A 88 25.27 6.72 13.95
C GLU A 88 25.54 7.37 15.32
N SER A 89 25.06 8.59 15.55
CA SER A 89 25.29 9.31 16.80
C SER A 89 24.40 8.76 17.92
N THR A 90 24.92 8.74 19.15
CA THR A 90 24.14 8.37 20.35
C THR A 90 23.42 9.58 20.91
N LEU A 91 22.25 9.37 21.51
CA LEU A 91 21.46 10.45 22.13
C LEU A 91 22.27 11.24 23.18
N GLY A 92 23.16 10.58 23.91
CA GLY A 92 24.09 11.21 24.86
C GLY A 92 25.31 11.87 24.21
N GLY A 93 25.76 11.38 23.06
CA GLY A 93 26.86 11.99 22.31
C GLY A 93 26.45 13.32 21.66
N ILE A 94 25.21 13.41 21.18
CA ILE A 94 24.63 14.62 20.59
C ILE A 94 24.57 15.76 21.62
N ARG A 95 24.19 15.43 22.86
CA ARG A 95 24.20 16.37 23.99
C ARG A 95 25.57 17.00 24.27
N LYS A 96 26.67 16.28 24.01
CA LYS A 96 28.04 16.76 24.27
C LYS A 96 28.66 17.56 23.11
N LEU A 97 28.11 17.43 21.91
CA LEU A 97 28.64 18.06 20.70
C LEU A 97 28.11 19.49 20.49
N ASP A 98 27.05 19.88 21.22
CA ASP A 98 26.51 21.24 21.17
C ASP A 98 27.42 22.20 21.98
N LYS A 99 27.93 23.24 21.31
CA LYS A 99 29.06 24.11 21.72
C LYS A 99 28.78 25.05 22.91
N GLY A 100 27.83 24.73 23.78
CA GLY A 100 27.43 25.58 24.91
C GLY A 100 27.14 24.86 26.22
N TYR A 101 27.44 23.57 26.35
CA TYR A 101 27.14 22.83 27.58
C TYR A 101 28.34 22.80 28.54
N VAL A 102 28.19 23.50 29.67
CA VAL A 102 29.05 23.31 30.86
C VAL A 102 28.46 22.16 31.66
N ASP A 103 29.27 21.12 31.86
CA ASP A 103 28.92 19.96 32.68
C ASP A 103 29.10 20.33 34.15
N ASP A 104 28.02 20.68 34.85
CA ASP A 104 28.07 21.05 36.28
C ASP A 104 28.40 19.87 37.22
N GLU A 105 28.59 18.65 36.69
CA GLU A 105 28.96 17.47 37.50
C GLU A 105 30.46 17.17 37.57
N ASN A 106 31.34 17.98 36.97
CA ASN A 106 32.78 17.70 36.98
C ASN A 106 33.64 18.83 37.57
N LYS A 107 33.33 19.20 38.82
CA LYS A 107 34.33 19.72 39.74
C LYS A 107 34.85 18.57 40.60
N ASN A 108 35.99 17.99 40.20
CA ASN A 108 37.16 17.85 41.06
C ASN A 108 38.26 16.98 40.40
N ASN A 109 39.48 17.51 40.54
CA ASN A 109 40.78 16.84 40.50
C ASN A 109 41.47 16.69 39.14
N LEU A 110 42.13 17.79 38.78
CA LEU A 110 43.48 17.81 38.25
C LEU A 110 44.47 17.26 39.31
N LEU A 111 45.37 16.35 38.94
CA LEU A 111 46.84 16.40 39.14
C LEU A 111 47.49 15.00 39.15
N GLU A 112 48.33 14.82 38.12
CA GLU A 112 49.73 14.32 38.13
C GLU A 112 50.14 12.88 38.55
N ASP A 113 51.09 12.42 37.73
CA ASP A 113 52.23 11.51 37.92
C ASP A 113 52.12 9.98 37.74
N ASP A 114 52.70 9.56 36.60
CA ASP A 114 53.81 8.62 36.38
C ASP A 114 53.82 7.17 36.91
N ASP A 115 54.21 6.33 35.94
CA ASP A 115 55.04 5.12 35.98
C ASP A 115 54.52 3.73 36.42
N ALA A 116 54.72 2.82 35.46
CA ALA A 116 55.32 1.49 35.57
C ALA A 116 54.69 0.35 36.43
N SER A 117 54.49 -0.76 35.71
CA SER A 117 54.87 -2.14 36.06
C SER A 117 53.93 -3.07 36.86
N SER A 118 53.71 -4.24 36.23
CA SER A 118 53.72 -5.61 36.76
C SER A 118 52.75 -6.11 37.85
N ASN A 119 51.99 -7.13 37.44
CA ASN A 119 51.77 -8.47 38.04
C ASN A 119 51.15 -8.70 39.43
N GLU A 120 50.28 -9.71 39.40
CA GLU A 120 50.01 -10.78 40.39
C GLU A 120 49.04 -10.57 41.59
N ILE A 121 47.83 -11.13 41.39
CA ILE A 121 47.09 -12.12 42.20
C ILE A 121 47.25 -12.09 43.74
N GLN A 122 46.12 -11.95 44.46
CA GLN A 122 45.68 -12.91 45.49
C GLN A 122 44.17 -12.76 45.84
N GLU A 123 43.57 -13.91 46.16
CA GLU A 123 42.18 -14.20 46.57
C GLU A 123 41.87 -13.55 47.95
N GLU A 124 40.65 -13.36 48.46
CA GLU A 124 39.52 -14.30 48.54
C GLU A 124 38.25 -13.59 49.11
N ASN A 125 37.09 -14.27 49.03
CA ASN A 125 35.86 -14.09 49.80
C ASN A 125 34.70 -13.19 49.30
N GLY A 126 33.73 -13.86 48.66
CA GLY A 126 32.37 -13.86 49.22
C GLY A 126 31.31 -13.01 48.53
N LYS A 127 30.95 -13.33 47.28
CA LYS A 127 29.57 -13.37 46.71
C LYS A 127 29.63 -13.41 45.17
N LYS A 128 29.34 -14.57 44.57
CA LYS A 128 29.19 -14.74 43.12
C LYS A 128 27.99 -13.93 42.59
N LYS A 129 28.18 -12.63 42.31
CA LYS A 129 27.34 -11.90 41.35
C LYS A 129 27.77 -12.38 39.96
N LYS A 130 26.95 -13.22 39.32
CA LYS A 130 27.09 -13.56 37.89
C LYS A 130 27.07 -12.25 37.10
N ARG A 131 28.25 -11.70 36.80
CA ARG A 131 28.41 -10.64 35.79
C ARG A 131 28.00 -11.25 34.46
N LYS A 132 26.80 -10.93 33.99
CA LYS A 132 26.42 -11.18 32.60
C LYS A 132 27.47 -10.46 31.77
N LYS A 133 28.37 -11.21 31.13
CA LYS A 133 29.26 -10.65 30.11
C LYS A 133 28.32 -10.05 29.06
N ALA A 134 28.21 -8.72 29.04
CA ALA A 134 27.57 -8.05 27.94
C ALA A 134 28.46 -8.35 26.74
N TYR A 135 28.00 -9.23 25.87
CA TYR A 135 28.55 -9.38 24.54
C TYR A 135 28.24 -8.08 23.82
N PHE A 136 29.07 -7.05 24.02
CA PHE A 136 29.20 -6.01 23.02
C PHE A 136 29.78 -6.72 21.80
N LEU A 137 28.91 -7.15 20.89
CA LEU A 137 29.34 -7.31 19.51
C LEU A 137 29.87 -5.92 19.13
N LYS A 138 31.20 -5.79 19.04
CA LYS A 138 31.80 -4.67 18.32
C LYS A 138 31.04 -4.57 16.99
N PRO A 139 30.50 -3.41 16.60
CA PRO A 139 29.89 -3.26 15.29
C PRO A 139 30.93 -3.75 14.28
N LYS A 140 30.58 -4.85 13.59
CA LYS A 140 31.42 -5.37 12.53
C LYS A 140 31.31 -4.32 11.44
N THR A 141 32.28 -3.41 11.37
CA THR A 141 32.48 -2.58 10.18
C THR A 141 32.86 -3.54 9.07
N VAL A 142 31.85 -4.14 8.44
CA VAL A 142 32.04 -4.91 7.23
C VAL A 142 32.42 -3.86 6.20
N LYS A 143 33.72 -3.71 5.96
CA LYS A 143 34.21 -3.13 4.72
C LYS A 143 33.60 -4.00 3.64
N HIS A 144 32.47 -3.60 3.06
CA HIS A 144 31.93 -4.30 1.91
C HIS A 144 33.03 -4.21 0.85
N THR A 145 33.56 -5.37 0.47
CA THR A 145 34.47 -5.46 -0.66
C THR A 145 33.64 -5.30 -1.93
N VAL A 146 34.29 -4.93 -3.04
CA VAL A 146 33.62 -4.87 -4.36
C VAL A 146 32.92 -6.20 -4.67
N GLU A 147 33.54 -7.33 -4.30
CA GLU A 147 32.99 -8.68 -4.41
C GLU A 147 31.69 -8.91 -3.62
N ASP A 148 31.56 -8.36 -2.41
CA ASP A 148 30.35 -8.48 -1.61
C ASP A 148 29.19 -7.72 -2.26
N LYS A 149 29.47 -6.57 -2.88
CA LYS A 149 28.47 -5.80 -3.64
C LYS A 149 28.08 -6.49 -4.94
N ILE A 150 29.02 -7.13 -5.64
CA ILE A 150 28.74 -7.97 -6.80
C ILE A 150 27.76 -9.10 -6.42
N LYS A 151 28.03 -9.82 -5.32
CA LYS A 151 27.13 -10.90 -4.82
C LYS A 151 25.75 -10.37 -4.44
N GLU A 152 25.69 -9.16 -3.89
CA GLU A 152 24.43 -8.51 -3.54
C GLU A 152 23.60 -8.18 -4.80
N ILE A 153 24.22 -7.59 -5.82
CA ILE A 153 23.57 -7.31 -7.11
C ILE A 153 23.09 -8.62 -7.76
N ASP A 154 23.91 -9.67 -7.76
CA ASP A 154 23.55 -10.99 -8.30
C ASP A 154 22.32 -11.58 -7.60
N LYS A 155 22.23 -11.43 -6.28
CA LYS A 155 21.06 -11.87 -5.51
C LYS A 155 19.79 -11.12 -5.92
N TYR A 156 19.87 -9.80 -6.11
CA TYR A 156 18.74 -9.02 -6.60
C TYR A 156 18.37 -9.37 -8.05
N TYR A 157 19.37 -9.62 -8.89
CA TYR A 157 19.17 -10.04 -10.27
C TYR A 157 18.49 -11.40 -10.35
N LEU A 158 18.92 -12.39 -9.55
CA LEU A 158 18.31 -13.72 -9.51
C LEU A 158 16.84 -13.67 -9.08
N ASN A 159 16.53 -12.81 -8.10
CA ASN A 159 15.16 -12.56 -7.66
C ASN A 159 14.31 -11.88 -8.75
N PHE A 160 14.91 -10.96 -9.51
CA PHE A 160 14.26 -10.35 -10.66
C PHE A 160 14.00 -11.36 -11.78
N GLN A 161 14.99 -12.19 -12.13
CA GLN A 161 14.87 -13.23 -13.13
C GLN A 161 13.76 -14.25 -12.80
N ARG A 162 13.66 -14.66 -11.54
CA ARG A 162 12.63 -15.63 -11.10
C ARG A 162 11.22 -15.06 -11.08
N SER A 163 11.08 -13.79 -10.70
CA SER A 163 9.77 -13.20 -10.40
C SER A 163 9.22 -12.35 -11.54
N GLU A 164 10.09 -11.75 -12.36
CA GLU A 164 9.78 -10.74 -13.37
C GLU A 164 8.88 -9.59 -12.83
N ARG A 165 8.84 -9.36 -11.51
CA ARG A 165 7.94 -8.36 -10.90
C ARG A 165 8.61 -7.00 -10.81
N TYR A 166 7.77 -5.97 -10.93
CA TYR A 166 8.15 -4.57 -10.80
C TYR A 166 8.99 -4.25 -9.54
N LYS A 167 8.60 -4.83 -8.39
CA LYS A 167 9.28 -4.59 -7.11
C LYS A 167 10.75 -5.05 -7.14
N TYR A 168 11.03 -6.22 -7.70
CA TYR A 168 12.40 -6.73 -7.76
C TYR A 168 13.23 -5.98 -8.79
N MET A 169 12.58 -5.50 -9.86
CA MET A 169 13.19 -4.62 -10.84
C MET A 169 13.68 -3.32 -10.21
N LEU A 170 12.84 -2.67 -9.39
CA LEU A 170 13.20 -1.47 -8.64
C LEU A 170 14.32 -1.73 -7.63
N ASN A 171 14.24 -2.82 -6.88
CA ASN A 171 15.27 -3.17 -5.91
C ASN A 171 16.63 -3.42 -6.58
N LEU A 172 16.65 -4.08 -7.75
CA LEU A 172 17.85 -4.27 -8.53
C LEU A 172 18.41 -2.93 -9.02
N LEU A 173 17.55 -2.04 -9.52
CA LEU A 173 17.97 -0.72 -10.01
C LEU A 173 18.54 0.14 -8.87
N SER A 174 17.89 0.15 -7.70
CA SER A 174 18.39 0.82 -6.48
C SER A 174 19.75 0.28 -6.07
N CYS A 175 19.92 -1.05 -6.05
CA CYS A 175 21.18 -1.68 -5.70
C CYS A 175 22.31 -1.33 -6.69
N ILE A 176 21.98 -1.21 -7.99
CA ILE A 176 22.93 -0.79 -9.02
C ILE A 176 23.33 0.69 -8.84
N GLU A 177 22.37 1.57 -8.54
CA GLU A 177 22.64 3.00 -8.30
C GLU A 177 23.49 3.20 -7.03
N GLU A 178 23.16 2.49 -5.94
CA GLU A 178 23.97 2.49 -4.72
C GLU A 178 25.38 1.97 -4.96
N ALA A 179 25.54 0.90 -5.75
CA ALA A 179 26.84 0.33 -6.08
C ALA A 179 27.70 1.28 -6.92
N LYS A 180 27.10 1.98 -7.90
CA LYS A 180 27.77 3.02 -8.70
C LYS A 180 28.26 4.18 -7.83
N LEU A 181 27.48 4.59 -6.83
CA LEU A 181 27.85 5.67 -5.92
C LEU A 181 28.93 5.26 -4.92
N ALA A 182 28.89 4.02 -4.45
CA ALA A 182 29.83 3.51 -3.45
C ALA A 182 31.22 3.18 -4.05
N TYR A 183 31.30 2.76 -5.32
CA TYR A 183 32.55 2.38 -5.97
C TYR A 183 32.63 2.95 -7.40
N PRO A 184 32.91 4.26 -7.54
CA PRO A 184 32.96 4.91 -8.85
C PRO A 184 34.14 4.45 -9.73
N ASP A 185 35.26 4.04 -9.13
CA ASP A 185 36.51 3.76 -9.86
C ASP A 185 36.72 2.28 -10.21
N SER A 186 35.85 1.38 -9.76
CA SER A 186 36.03 -0.06 -9.97
C SER A 186 35.53 -0.52 -11.35
N LYS A 187 36.45 -0.76 -12.27
CA LYS A 187 36.16 -1.29 -13.63
C LYS A 187 35.42 -2.63 -13.61
N GLU A 188 35.80 -3.53 -12.71
CA GLU A 188 35.18 -4.85 -12.60
C GLU A 188 33.69 -4.77 -12.23
N LEU A 189 33.32 -3.86 -11.33
CA LEU A 189 31.93 -3.64 -10.94
C LEU A 189 31.14 -2.97 -12.06
N THR A 190 31.73 -2.02 -12.79
CA THR A 190 31.05 -1.35 -13.90
C THR A 190 30.74 -2.31 -15.03
N ASP A 191 31.70 -3.18 -15.38
CA ASP A 191 31.53 -4.19 -16.43
C ASP A 191 30.45 -5.22 -16.02
N HIS A 192 30.46 -5.66 -14.76
CA HIS A 192 29.44 -6.57 -14.23
C HIS A 192 28.05 -5.95 -14.19
N ILE A 193 27.95 -4.66 -13.81
CA ILE A 193 26.69 -3.91 -13.84
C ILE A 193 26.17 -3.80 -15.28
N GLU A 194 27.04 -3.58 -16.27
CA GLU A 194 26.63 -3.45 -17.67
C GLU A 194 26.12 -4.79 -18.24
N ASP A 195 26.78 -5.91 -17.93
CA ASP A 195 26.29 -7.25 -18.28
C ASP A 195 24.91 -7.53 -17.65
N ILE A 196 24.74 -7.25 -16.35
CA ILE A 196 23.45 -7.40 -15.66
C ILE A 196 22.37 -6.47 -16.24
N LYS A 197 22.72 -5.24 -16.62
CA LYS A 197 21.80 -4.31 -17.30
C LYS A 197 21.34 -4.88 -18.64
N SER A 198 22.24 -5.42 -19.46
CA SER A 198 21.89 -6.01 -20.75
C SER A 198 20.94 -7.21 -20.60
N LYS A 199 21.25 -8.13 -19.67
CA LYS A 199 20.43 -9.31 -19.38
C LYS A 199 19.07 -8.93 -18.80
N SER A 200 19.04 -8.00 -17.85
CA SER A 200 17.79 -7.51 -17.25
C SER A 200 16.90 -6.78 -18.26
N LEU A 201 17.48 -6.07 -19.23
CA LEU A 201 16.76 -5.44 -20.33
C LEU A 201 16.08 -6.49 -21.22
N ASN A 202 16.78 -7.58 -21.57
CA ASN A 202 16.20 -8.68 -22.33
C ASN A 202 15.02 -9.36 -21.59
N ILE A 203 15.18 -9.65 -20.30
CA ILE A 203 14.11 -10.19 -19.45
C ILE A 203 12.92 -9.23 -19.42
N SER A 204 13.18 -7.93 -19.23
CA SER A 204 12.13 -6.91 -19.16
C SER A 204 11.36 -6.81 -20.49
N ASN A 205 12.04 -6.80 -21.65
CA ASN A 205 11.42 -6.75 -22.97
C ASN A 205 10.54 -7.96 -23.24
N LEU A 206 11.01 -9.17 -22.90
CA LEU A 206 10.22 -10.39 -23.02
C LEU A 206 8.98 -10.33 -22.13
N SER A 207 9.12 -9.91 -20.87
CA SER A 207 8.01 -9.79 -19.92
C SER A 207 6.98 -8.73 -20.37
N ILE A 208 7.43 -7.63 -20.99
CA ILE A 208 6.55 -6.61 -21.59
C ILE A 208 5.75 -7.21 -22.75
N LYS A 209 6.39 -7.96 -23.66
CA LYS A 209 5.70 -8.63 -24.76
C LYS A 209 4.62 -9.59 -24.25
N LYS A 210 4.94 -10.45 -23.27
CA LYS A 210 3.97 -11.37 -22.64
C LYS A 210 2.76 -10.63 -22.06
N ARG A 211 3.00 -9.53 -21.34
CA ARG A 211 1.93 -8.75 -20.71
C ARG A 211 1.10 -7.96 -21.72
N ARG A 212 1.71 -7.41 -22.77
CA ARG A 212 0.98 -6.77 -23.88
C ARG A 212 0.04 -7.75 -24.58
N PHE A 213 0.53 -8.97 -24.83
CA PHE A 213 -0.31 -10.04 -25.40
C PHE A 213 -1.48 -10.39 -24.48
N ALA A 214 -1.24 -10.56 -23.18
CA ALA A 214 -2.31 -10.84 -22.22
C ALA A 214 -3.37 -9.72 -22.18
N ILE A 215 -2.96 -8.44 -22.23
CA ILE A 215 -3.88 -7.29 -22.31
C ILE A 215 -4.72 -7.35 -23.58
N LEU A 216 -4.11 -7.64 -24.74
CA LEU A 216 -4.85 -7.76 -26.01
C LEU A 216 -5.91 -8.86 -25.95
N VAL A 217 -5.55 -10.04 -25.44
CA VAL A 217 -6.52 -11.14 -25.24
C VAL A 217 -7.66 -10.69 -24.32
N LEU A 218 -7.37 -9.98 -23.23
CA LEU A 218 -8.38 -9.51 -22.29
C LEU A 218 -9.32 -8.47 -22.93
N ILE A 219 -8.79 -7.59 -23.79
CA ILE A 219 -9.60 -6.64 -24.58
C ILE A 219 -10.55 -7.38 -25.52
N ILE A 220 -10.06 -8.40 -26.23
CA ILE A 220 -10.88 -9.21 -27.15
C ILE A 220 -12.01 -9.90 -26.39
N VAL A 221 -11.69 -10.57 -25.27
CA VAL A 221 -12.69 -11.25 -24.44
C VAL A 221 -13.73 -10.27 -23.91
N THR A 222 -13.31 -9.11 -23.41
CA THR A 222 -14.21 -8.07 -22.90
C THR A 222 -15.11 -7.52 -24.02
N GLY A 223 -14.58 -7.35 -25.22
CA GLY A 223 -15.34 -6.91 -26.39
C GLY A 223 -16.44 -7.90 -26.77
N VAL A 224 -16.13 -9.20 -26.81
CA VAL A 224 -17.12 -10.26 -27.10
C VAL A 224 -18.22 -10.28 -26.03
N LEU A 225 -17.86 -10.23 -24.74
CA LEU A 225 -18.83 -10.17 -23.64
C LEU A 225 -19.76 -8.95 -23.73
N SER A 226 -19.21 -7.78 -24.07
CA SER A 226 -20.00 -6.57 -24.27
C SER A 226 -20.97 -6.70 -25.44
N ALA A 227 -20.53 -7.26 -26.57
CA ALA A 227 -21.39 -7.47 -27.73
C ALA A 227 -22.56 -8.41 -27.43
N VAL A 228 -22.30 -9.52 -26.73
CA VAL A 228 -23.34 -10.45 -26.27
C VAL A 228 -24.31 -9.75 -25.31
N GLY A 229 -23.79 -8.96 -24.36
CA GLY A 229 -24.61 -8.20 -23.41
C GLY A 229 -25.56 -7.22 -24.10
N VAL A 230 -25.05 -6.47 -25.08
CA VAL A 230 -25.86 -5.53 -25.89
C VAL A 230 -26.91 -6.28 -26.73
N GLY A 231 -26.55 -7.44 -27.30
CA GLY A 231 -27.49 -8.27 -28.05
C GLY A 231 -28.67 -8.76 -27.20
N ILE A 232 -28.39 -9.28 -26.00
CA ILE A 232 -29.44 -9.73 -25.06
C ILE A 232 -30.28 -8.54 -24.59
N TRP A 233 -29.65 -7.39 -24.31
CA TRP A 233 -30.36 -6.17 -23.93
C TRP A 233 -31.31 -5.70 -25.03
N GLY A 234 -30.83 -5.63 -26.28
CA GLY A 234 -31.64 -5.26 -27.44
C GLY A 234 -32.81 -6.21 -27.69
N TYR A 235 -32.59 -7.52 -27.55
CA TYR A 235 -33.67 -8.51 -27.64
C TYR A 235 -34.72 -8.33 -26.55
N ASN A 236 -34.30 -8.11 -25.30
CA ASN A 236 -35.22 -7.86 -24.19
C ASN A 236 -36.00 -6.55 -24.37
N LEU A 237 -35.34 -5.50 -24.88
CA LEU A 237 -35.99 -4.24 -25.22
C LEU A 237 -37.05 -4.43 -26.32
N TYR A 238 -36.70 -5.17 -27.37
CA TYR A 238 -37.63 -5.50 -28.45
C TYR A 238 -38.87 -6.26 -27.93
N GLN A 239 -38.65 -7.27 -27.09
CA GLN A 239 -39.75 -8.02 -26.47
C GLN A 239 -40.63 -7.14 -25.57
N LYS A 240 -40.01 -6.21 -24.83
CA LYS A 240 -40.76 -5.25 -24.01
C LYS A 240 -41.62 -4.32 -24.87
N VAL A 241 -41.06 -3.73 -25.93
CA VAL A 241 -41.80 -2.89 -26.87
C VAL A 241 -42.93 -3.66 -27.55
N LYS A 242 -42.71 -4.93 -27.90
CA LYS A 242 -43.76 -5.79 -28.47
C LYS A 242 -44.89 -6.01 -27.47
N LYS A 243 -44.57 -6.34 -26.22
CA LYS A 243 -45.56 -6.51 -25.14
C LYS A 243 -46.34 -5.23 -24.85
N ASP A 244 -45.66 -4.08 -24.83
CA ASP A 244 -46.31 -2.78 -24.62
C ASP A 244 -47.32 -2.48 -25.75
N LYS A 245 -46.95 -2.77 -27.01
CA LYS A 245 -47.89 -2.67 -28.14
C LYS A 245 -49.08 -3.62 -28.04
N GLU A 246 -48.85 -4.86 -27.62
CA GLU A 246 -49.94 -5.83 -27.38
C GLU A 246 -50.87 -5.36 -26.26
N ALA A 247 -50.32 -4.80 -25.18
CA ALA A 247 -51.09 -4.21 -24.09
C ALA A 247 -51.94 -3.02 -24.58
N ASP A 248 -51.38 -2.10 -25.37
CA ASP A 248 -52.10 -0.96 -25.95
C ASP A 248 -53.27 -1.40 -26.84
N ILE A 249 -53.09 -2.46 -27.63
CA ILE A 249 -54.17 -3.03 -28.45
C ILE A 249 -55.29 -3.58 -27.56
N ILE A 250 -54.93 -4.36 -26.53
CA ILE A 250 -55.91 -4.93 -25.60
C ILE A 250 -56.67 -3.82 -24.86
N ILE A 251 -56.00 -2.74 -24.44
CA ILE A 251 -56.63 -1.59 -23.77
C ILE A 251 -57.66 -0.94 -24.70
N LYS A 252 -57.30 -0.66 -25.96
CA LYS A 252 -58.23 -0.09 -26.96
C LYS A 252 -59.44 -1.00 -27.20
N GLU A 253 -59.23 -2.30 -27.23
CA GLU A 253 -60.32 -3.27 -27.38
C GLU A 253 -61.25 -3.29 -26.16
N ILE A 254 -60.71 -3.22 -24.93
CA ILE A 254 -61.50 -3.11 -23.70
C ILE A 254 -62.33 -1.81 -23.71
N ASP A 255 -61.73 -0.69 -24.10
CA ASP A 255 -62.44 0.61 -24.15
C ASP A 255 -63.58 0.60 -25.17
N ASN A 256 -63.37 0.03 -26.36
CA ASN A 256 -64.44 -0.16 -27.35
C ASN A 256 -65.57 -1.05 -26.83
N LEU A 257 -65.24 -2.14 -26.12
CA LEU A 257 -66.23 -3.03 -25.50
C LEU A 257 -67.02 -2.31 -24.39
N ARG A 258 -66.36 -1.48 -23.58
CA ARG A 258 -67.02 -0.65 -22.55
C ARG A 258 -67.99 0.36 -23.17
N MET A 259 -67.59 1.03 -24.26
CA MET A 259 -68.47 1.96 -24.99
C MET A 259 -69.69 1.24 -25.58
N ARG A 260 -69.47 0.09 -26.24
CA ARG A 260 -70.56 -0.73 -26.80
C ARG A 260 -71.51 -1.25 -25.72
N LYS A 261 -70.96 -1.68 -24.57
CA LYS A 261 -71.76 -2.07 -23.40
C LYS A 261 -72.64 -0.91 -22.94
N GLY A 262 -72.08 0.29 -22.79
CA GLY A 262 -72.82 1.50 -22.43
C GLY A 262 -74.02 1.75 -23.35
N SER A 263 -73.79 1.72 -24.67
CA SER A 263 -74.87 1.91 -25.65
C SER A 263 -75.96 0.82 -25.59
N LEU A 264 -75.61 -0.44 -25.32
CA LEU A 264 -76.57 -1.54 -25.23
C LEU A 264 -77.39 -1.49 -23.94
N MET A 265 -76.79 -1.02 -22.84
CA MET A 265 -77.51 -0.75 -21.60
C MET A 265 -78.51 0.40 -21.79
N GLU A 266 -78.11 1.46 -22.48
CA GLU A 266 -79.01 2.58 -22.84
C GLU A 266 -80.16 2.14 -23.76
N SER A 267 -79.93 1.18 -24.66
CA SER A 267 -80.95 0.63 -25.55
C SER A 267 -81.82 -0.47 -24.91
N GLY A 268 -81.62 -0.79 -23.61
CA GLY A 268 -82.38 -1.81 -22.89
C GLY A 268 -82.02 -3.27 -23.22
N ASN A 269 -80.95 -3.53 -23.96
CA ASN A 269 -80.51 -4.88 -24.34
C ASN A 269 -79.52 -5.46 -23.31
N ILE A 270 -80.04 -5.79 -22.14
CA ILE A 270 -79.27 -6.18 -20.95
C ILE A 270 -78.54 -7.53 -21.16
N SER A 271 -79.12 -8.45 -21.92
CA SER A 271 -78.52 -9.76 -22.18
C SER A 271 -77.24 -9.66 -23.00
N GLU A 272 -77.23 -8.83 -24.05
CA GLU A 272 -76.03 -8.58 -24.86
C GLU A 272 -74.98 -7.76 -24.09
N ALA A 273 -75.42 -6.82 -23.24
CA ALA A 273 -74.52 -6.05 -22.39
C ALA A 273 -73.77 -6.94 -21.37
N ASN A 274 -74.43 -7.95 -20.80
CA ASN A 274 -73.82 -8.90 -19.87
C ASN A 274 -72.84 -9.87 -20.57
N ALA A 275 -73.12 -10.26 -21.81
CA ALA A 275 -72.18 -11.07 -22.60
C ALA A 275 -70.86 -10.33 -22.89
N ILE A 276 -70.90 -8.99 -22.96
CA ILE A 276 -69.70 -8.16 -23.13
C ILE A 276 -68.82 -8.16 -21.87
N ASP A 277 -69.40 -8.32 -20.66
CA ASP A 277 -68.61 -8.34 -19.42
C ASP A 277 -67.62 -9.51 -19.35
N GLU A 278 -68.03 -10.68 -19.80
CA GLU A 278 -67.15 -11.85 -19.86
C GLU A 278 -65.96 -11.59 -20.80
N SER A 279 -66.21 -10.93 -21.93
CA SER A 279 -65.16 -10.55 -22.89
C SER A 279 -64.21 -9.47 -22.34
N ILE A 280 -64.71 -8.51 -21.55
CA ILE A 280 -63.89 -7.50 -20.87
C ILE A 280 -63.03 -8.15 -19.80
N ASN A 281 -63.59 -9.07 -19.01
CA ASN A 281 -62.86 -9.76 -17.94
C ASN A 281 -61.73 -10.62 -18.51
N SER A 282 -62.01 -11.42 -19.54
CA SER A 282 -61.00 -12.24 -20.23
C SER A 282 -59.83 -11.40 -20.77
N LYS A 283 -60.11 -10.25 -21.39
CA LYS A 283 -59.08 -9.33 -21.89
C LYS A 283 -58.31 -8.63 -20.77
N SER A 284 -58.98 -8.30 -19.67
CA SER A 284 -58.36 -7.68 -18.49
C SER A 284 -57.42 -8.65 -17.77
N GLU A 285 -57.76 -9.93 -17.68
CA GLU A 285 -56.87 -10.97 -17.16
C GLU A 285 -55.61 -11.13 -18.03
N ARG A 286 -55.79 -11.12 -19.36
CA ARG A 286 -54.67 -11.16 -20.31
C ARG A 286 -53.77 -9.93 -20.15
N LEU A 287 -54.33 -8.73 -19.98
CA LEU A 287 -53.57 -7.50 -19.71
C LEU A 287 -52.75 -7.60 -18.41
N ASN A 288 -53.37 -8.07 -17.33
CA ASN A 288 -52.70 -8.27 -16.05
C ASN A 288 -51.55 -9.29 -16.15
N SER A 289 -51.72 -10.35 -16.94
CA SER A 289 -50.65 -11.33 -17.17
C SER A 289 -49.45 -10.74 -17.92
N ILE A 290 -49.68 -9.78 -18.83
CA ILE A 290 -48.63 -9.08 -19.58
C ILE A 290 -47.88 -8.08 -18.68
N GLN A 291 -48.61 -7.34 -17.84
CA GLN A 291 -48.04 -6.33 -16.94
C GLN A 291 -47.23 -6.94 -15.77
N ASN A 292 -47.68 -8.07 -15.23
CA ASN A 292 -47.02 -8.72 -14.09
C ASN A 292 -45.83 -9.61 -14.45
N ALA A 293 -45.51 -9.77 -15.74
CA ALA A 293 -44.36 -10.54 -16.19
C ALA A 293 -43.04 -9.76 -15.97
N SER A 294 -42.59 -9.68 -14.72
CA SER A 294 -41.29 -9.08 -14.38
C SER A 294 -40.15 -10.00 -14.81
N SER A 295 -39.45 -9.67 -15.89
CA SER A 295 -38.15 -10.26 -16.19
C SER A 295 -37.04 -9.35 -15.66
N VAL A 296 -36.36 -9.77 -14.60
CA VAL A 296 -35.06 -9.19 -14.25
C VAL A 296 -34.13 -9.49 -15.41
N SER A 297 -33.76 -8.45 -16.17
CA SER A 297 -32.99 -8.62 -17.40
C SER A 297 -31.58 -9.11 -17.05
N VAL A 298 -31.30 -10.37 -17.43
CA VAL A 298 -29.96 -10.99 -17.36
C VAL A 298 -28.89 -10.08 -18.00
N ALA A 299 -29.28 -9.23 -18.95
CA ALA A 299 -28.41 -8.25 -19.60
C ALA A 299 -27.76 -7.24 -18.62
N ASN A 300 -28.42 -6.89 -17.51
CA ASN A 300 -27.85 -5.96 -16.54
C ASN A 300 -26.62 -6.57 -15.85
N TYR A 301 -26.62 -7.88 -15.59
CA TYR A 301 -25.45 -8.58 -15.05
C TYR A 301 -24.29 -8.58 -16.05
N PHE A 302 -24.56 -8.79 -17.33
CA PHE A 302 -23.53 -8.74 -18.38
C PHE A 302 -22.91 -7.35 -18.52
N LEU A 303 -23.71 -6.27 -18.45
CA LEU A 303 -23.20 -4.90 -18.48
C LEU A 303 -22.32 -4.58 -17.27
N ILE A 304 -22.74 -5.00 -16.08
CA ILE A 304 -21.94 -4.81 -14.85
C ILE A 304 -20.62 -5.58 -14.94
N ILE A 305 -20.63 -6.83 -15.39
CA ILE A 305 -19.42 -7.64 -15.56
C ILE A 305 -18.47 -7.02 -16.61
N ALA A 306 -18.99 -6.56 -17.73
CA ALA A 306 -18.20 -5.87 -18.76
C ALA A 306 -17.53 -4.61 -18.21
N PHE A 307 -18.25 -3.83 -17.38
CA PHE A 307 -17.68 -2.65 -16.73
C PHE A 307 -16.54 -3.00 -15.77
N PHE A 308 -16.73 -4.02 -14.92
CA PHE A 308 -15.65 -4.49 -14.03
C PHE A 308 -14.42 -4.96 -14.82
N MET A 309 -14.63 -5.68 -15.93
CA MET A 309 -13.53 -6.14 -16.80
C MET A 309 -12.79 -4.96 -17.44
N ALA A 310 -13.50 -3.91 -17.87
CA ALA A 310 -12.88 -2.70 -18.39
C ALA A 310 -12.00 -1.98 -17.35
N VAL A 311 -12.46 -1.89 -16.10
CA VAL A 311 -11.66 -1.33 -14.99
C VAL A 311 -10.40 -2.17 -14.74
N ILE A 312 -10.51 -3.49 -14.79
CA ILE A 312 -9.37 -4.40 -14.66
C ILE A 312 -8.36 -4.16 -15.79
N VAL A 313 -8.82 -4.10 -17.06
CA VAL A 313 -7.96 -3.78 -18.21
C VAL A 313 -7.21 -2.48 -17.99
N ALA A 314 -7.90 -1.41 -17.57
CA ALA A 314 -7.28 -0.11 -17.31
C ALA A 314 -6.17 -0.20 -16.24
N MET A 315 -6.40 -0.94 -15.14
CA MET A 315 -5.37 -1.17 -14.13
C MET A 315 -4.16 -1.93 -14.69
N PHE A 316 -4.37 -2.93 -15.54
CA PHE A 316 -3.29 -3.68 -16.18
C PHE A 316 -2.46 -2.81 -17.12
N ILE A 317 -3.10 -1.95 -17.92
CA ILE A 317 -2.42 -0.99 -18.81
C ILE A 317 -1.56 -0.02 -17.99
N LEU A 318 -2.10 0.55 -16.91
CA LEU A 318 -1.35 1.45 -16.03
C LEU A 318 -0.13 0.76 -15.40
N ARG A 319 -0.30 -0.48 -14.92
CA ARG A 319 0.81 -1.27 -14.37
C ARG A 319 1.87 -1.61 -15.44
N LEU A 320 1.45 -1.92 -16.66
CA LEU A 320 2.35 -2.17 -17.78
C LEU A 320 3.15 -0.91 -18.11
N ASN A 321 2.51 0.26 -18.14
CA ASN A 321 3.19 1.51 -18.44
C ASN A 321 4.26 1.84 -17.38
N LYS A 322 3.94 1.71 -16.09
CA LYS A 322 4.92 1.87 -15.00
C LYS A 322 6.12 0.92 -15.13
N TYR A 323 5.85 -0.34 -15.48
CA TYR A 323 6.89 -1.33 -15.72
C TYR A 323 7.78 -0.96 -16.91
N ASN A 324 7.17 -0.55 -18.03
CA ASN A 324 7.87 -0.15 -19.25
C ASN A 324 8.77 1.09 -19.06
N VAL A 325 8.26 2.12 -18.36
CA VAL A 325 9.06 3.32 -18.05
C VAL A 325 10.29 2.98 -17.20
N THR A 326 10.14 2.03 -16.28
CA THR A 326 11.22 1.66 -15.37
C THR A 326 12.22 0.70 -16.05
N SER A 327 11.77 -0.15 -16.97
CA SER A 327 12.69 -0.99 -17.75
C SER A 327 13.58 -0.18 -18.70
N ILE A 328 13.07 0.94 -19.23
CA ILE A 328 13.86 1.87 -20.05
C ILE A 328 15.05 2.46 -19.26
N ARG A 329 14.97 2.54 -17.92
CA ARG A 329 16.09 3.01 -17.09
C ARG A 329 17.29 2.06 -17.09
N PHE A 330 17.12 0.77 -17.39
CA PHE A 330 18.26 -0.12 -17.61
C PHE A 330 19.03 0.21 -18.89
N GLY A 331 18.35 0.72 -19.91
CA GLY A 331 18.94 1.05 -21.22
C GLY A 331 19.47 2.48 -21.34
N LYS A 332 19.16 3.37 -20.39
CA LYS A 332 19.79 4.70 -20.36
C LYS A 332 21.15 4.60 -19.71
N ASN A 333 22.17 4.99 -20.46
CA ASN A 333 23.48 5.35 -19.92
C ASN A 333 23.32 6.68 -19.19
N THR A 334 22.88 6.62 -17.94
CA THR A 334 23.17 7.66 -16.94
C THR A 334 24.42 7.29 -16.17
#